data_AF-A0A6L4AAR5-F1
#
_entry.id   AF-A0A6L4AAR5-F1
#
_cell.length_a   1.000
_cell.length_b   1.000
_cell.length_c   1.000
_cell.angle_alpha   90.00
_cell.angle_beta   90.00
_cell.angle_gamma   90.00
#
_symmetry.space_group_name_H-M   'P 1'
#
loop_
_entity.id
_entity.type
_entity.pdbx_description
1 polymer ?
#
loop_
_entity_poly.entity_id
_entity_poly.type
_entity_poly.pdbx_seq_one_letter_code
_entity_poly.pdbx_strand_id
1 'polypeptide(L)'
;KVVPSFFYEPSAKGELILAGCIACISTKTKVLMELNPVDEVYSAFAELVPELLIGDIEVVSLERVPGVRTKAIVRSTLSDENIVGYFIGPHGSHIDKLKQSLPSAKDEEFDIIAWSASPQELVGKALYPLREEEISRIDVDRDKGIVNVFVKNQELVGIGIGTKGINVRLARQITGYHINIEVDPEIQSPEDEVRKILLQEFPPLSSGQIEIINIARIKGSITKIQLSSHVIDDPAQFIRNDNPKKIISDLIGETIHYVNWSENPQEQIRFALYPLDPIDIKEIFIDPQGKSATVIVYDNNAINRALGKNGTNVKAATKLTGYKLSIKIADNIIGRKR
;
A
#
# COMPACT_ATOMS: atom_id res chain seq x y z
N LYS A 1 19.30 -15.77 38.21
CA LYS A 1 18.81 -14.81 39.22
C LYS A 1 18.39 -13.58 38.44
N VAL A 2 17.12 -13.19 38.59
CA VAL A 2 16.47 -12.05 37.93
C VAL A 2 17.38 -10.84 38.02
N VAL A 3 17.70 -10.22 36.88
CA VAL A 3 18.38 -8.92 36.83
C VAL A 3 17.30 -7.90 37.14
N PRO A 4 17.42 -7.09 38.21
CA PRO A 4 16.46 -6.03 38.45
C PRO A 4 16.54 -5.04 37.29
N SER A 5 15.38 -4.65 36.74
CA SER A 5 15.26 -3.75 35.58
C SER A 5 15.91 -2.38 35.81
N PHE A 6 16.21 -2.03 37.07
CA PHE A 6 16.84 -0.79 37.47
C PHE A 6 17.84 -1.01 38.60
N PHE A 7 18.92 -0.24 38.62
CA PHE A 7 19.80 -0.05 39.77
C PHE A 7 20.06 1.44 39.98
N TYR A 8 20.63 1.83 41.11
CA TYR A 8 21.00 3.24 41.35
C TYR A 8 22.51 3.42 41.17
N GLU A 9 22.92 4.45 40.45
CA GLU A 9 24.31 4.89 40.38
C GLU A 9 24.51 6.26 41.05
N PRO A 10 25.65 6.52 41.69
CA PRO A 10 25.91 7.84 42.26
C PRO A 10 26.28 8.86 41.18
N SER A 11 25.61 10.01 41.20
CA SER A 11 25.92 11.18 40.36
C SER A 11 27.29 11.77 40.74
N ALA A 12 27.80 12.71 39.92
CA ALA A 12 29.03 13.45 40.24
C ALA A 12 28.96 14.24 41.57
N LYS A 13 27.75 14.43 42.12
CA LYS A 13 27.49 15.07 43.42
C LYS A 13 27.19 14.06 44.54
N GLY A 14 27.23 12.75 44.25
CA GLY A 14 26.98 11.68 45.21
C GLY A 14 25.51 11.30 45.42
N GLU A 15 24.59 11.84 44.61
CA GLU A 15 23.17 11.50 44.67
C GLU A 15 22.89 10.21 43.89
N LEU A 16 22.11 9.29 44.46
CA LEU A 16 21.70 8.07 43.77
C LEU A 16 20.69 8.41 42.68
N ILE A 17 21.09 8.26 41.42
CA ILE A 17 20.23 8.40 40.24
C ILE A 17 19.88 7.02 39.69
N LEU A 18 18.66 6.89 39.17
CA LEU A 18 18.19 5.64 38.56
C LEU A 18 19.00 5.38 37.28
N ALA A 19 19.66 4.23 37.20
CA ALA A 19 20.43 3.78 36.06
C ALA A 19 19.76 2.55 35.42
N GLY A 20 19.49 2.65 34.13
CA GLY A 20 19.02 1.54 33.30
C GLY A 20 20.18 0.59 32.94
N CYS A 21 19.95 -0.72 33.05
CA CYS A 21 20.90 -1.71 32.56
C CYS A 21 20.54 -2.09 31.11
N ILE A 22 21.13 -1.40 30.12
CA ILE A 22 20.95 -1.79 28.70
C ILE A 22 21.73 -3.07 28.41
N ALA A 23 22.87 -3.27 29.08
CA ALA A 23 23.58 -4.53 29.05
C ALA A 23 24.31 -4.87 30.36
N CYS A 24 24.28 -6.14 30.78
CA CYS A 24 25.06 -6.64 31.92
C CYS A 24 25.88 -7.87 31.55
N ILE A 25 27.11 -7.94 32.05
CA ILE A 25 27.93 -9.14 31.92
C ILE A 25 27.68 -10.01 33.13
N SER A 26 27.11 -11.19 32.93
CA SER A 26 27.02 -12.20 33.98
C SER A 26 28.45 -12.54 34.45
N THR A 27 28.81 -12.20 35.69
CA THR A 27 30.14 -12.49 36.24
C THR A 27 30.43 -14.00 36.30
N LYS A 28 29.38 -14.83 36.27
CA LYS A 28 29.46 -16.29 36.34
C LYS A 28 29.59 -16.96 34.96
N THR A 29 28.98 -16.40 33.92
CA THR A 29 28.97 -16.97 32.55
C THR A 29 29.75 -16.13 31.54
N LYS A 30 30.19 -14.93 31.90
CA LYS A 30 30.84 -13.93 31.04
C LYS A 30 30.04 -13.58 29.77
N VAL A 31 28.72 -13.75 29.82
CA VAL A 31 27.82 -13.41 28.72
C VAL A 31 27.32 -11.99 28.91
N LEU A 32 27.43 -11.19 27.85
CA LEU A 32 26.77 -9.89 27.73
C LEU A 32 25.27 -10.15 27.54
N MET A 33 24.46 -9.73 28.49
CA MET A 33 23.00 -9.68 28.38
C MET A 33 22.65 -8.30 27.87
N GLU A 34 21.92 -8.18 26.77
CA GLU A 34 21.41 -6.92 26.21
C GLU A 34 19.89 -6.90 26.39
N LEU A 35 19.30 -5.72 26.57
CA LEU A 35 17.86 -5.55 26.48
C LEU A 35 17.40 -5.96 25.08
N ASN A 36 16.23 -6.60 25.02
CA ASN A 36 15.63 -6.79 23.70
C ASN A 36 15.17 -5.43 23.15
N PRO A 37 14.98 -5.29 21.82
CA PRO A 37 14.69 -3.98 21.25
C PRO A 37 13.39 -3.31 21.74
N VAL A 38 12.40 -4.08 22.19
CA VAL A 38 11.14 -3.58 22.75
C VAL A 38 11.40 -3.01 24.16
N ASP A 39 12.17 -3.72 24.98
CA ASP A 39 12.54 -3.29 26.34
C ASP A 39 13.36 -2.01 26.33
N GLU A 40 14.24 -1.80 25.33
CA GLU A 40 14.97 -0.54 25.13
C GLU A 40 14.02 0.66 25.05
N VAL A 41 12.96 0.55 24.24
CA VAL A 41 11.99 1.64 24.06
C VAL A 41 11.15 1.83 25.33
N TYR A 42 10.70 0.74 25.94
CA TYR A 42 9.94 0.82 27.19
C TYR A 42 10.75 1.51 28.29
N SER A 43 12.02 1.15 28.46
CA SER A 43 12.92 1.77 29.44
C SER A 43 13.10 3.25 29.16
N ALA A 44 13.31 3.64 27.90
CA ALA A 44 13.43 5.05 27.52
C ALA A 44 12.15 5.84 27.82
N PHE A 45 10.96 5.28 27.58
CA PHE A 45 9.71 5.93 27.97
C PHE A 45 9.57 6.06 29.49
N ALA A 46 9.95 5.05 30.26
CA ALA A 46 9.90 5.09 31.72
C ALA A 46 10.82 6.18 32.31
N GLU A 47 11.97 6.44 31.68
CA GLU A 47 12.85 7.55 32.09
C GLU A 47 12.29 8.94 31.73
N LEU A 48 11.59 9.05 30.60
CA LEU A 48 11.07 10.32 30.09
C LEU A 48 9.70 10.71 30.65
N VAL A 49 8.91 9.74 31.09
CA VAL A 49 7.50 9.93 31.47
C VAL A 49 7.28 9.47 32.92
N PRO A 50 7.38 10.38 33.91
CA PRO A 50 7.22 10.06 35.33
C PRO A 50 5.90 9.35 35.66
N GLU A 51 4.82 9.71 34.96
CA GLU A 51 3.48 9.13 35.11
C GLU A 51 3.47 7.61 34.85
N LEU A 52 4.34 7.13 33.95
CA LEU A 52 4.49 5.70 33.65
C LEU A 52 5.15 4.94 34.81
N LEU A 53 6.07 5.58 35.56
CA LEU A 53 6.75 4.97 36.70
C LEU A 53 5.83 4.80 37.92
N ILE A 54 4.94 5.77 38.14
CA ILE A 54 3.99 5.74 39.27
C ILE A 54 2.73 4.93 38.96
N GLY A 55 2.48 4.60 37.68
CA GLY A 55 1.37 3.74 37.24
C GLY A 55 0.07 4.47 36.91
N ASP A 56 0.11 5.79 36.77
CA ASP A 56 -1.06 6.59 36.33
C ASP A 56 -1.38 6.35 34.85
N ILE A 57 -0.37 5.90 34.11
CA ILE A 57 -0.44 5.50 32.71
C ILE A 57 0.34 4.20 32.49
N GLU A 58 0.00 3.49 31.43
CA GLU A 58 0.61 2.20 31.09
C GLU A 58 0.82 2.04 29.58
N VAL A 59 1.87 1.28 29.21
CA VAL A 59 2.06 0.77 27.86
C VAL A 59 1.43 -0.61 27.79
N VAL A 60 0.29 -0.72 27.09
CA VAL A 60 -0.50 -1.95 26.97
C VAL A 60 0.21 -2.97 26.07
N SER A 61 0.76 -2.49 24.95
CA SER A 61 1.48 -3.32 23.99
C SER A 61 2.50 -2.47 23.25
N LEU A 62 3.68 -3.03 22.96
CA LEU A 62 4.73 -2.34 22.23
C LEU A 62 5.43 -3.32 21.29
N GLU A 63 5.54 -2.93 20.03
CA GLU A 63 6.21 -3.73 19.01
C GLU A 63 7.11 -2.86 18.15
N ARG A 64 8.27 -3.40 17.80
CA ARG A 64 9.35 -2.63 17.19
C ARG A 64 10.03 -3.37 16.06
N VAL A 65 10.31 -2.63 14.99
CA VAL A 65 11.34 -2.94 13.99
C VAL A 65 12.42 -1.87 14.10
N PRO A 66 13.58 -2.18 14.70
CA PRO A 66 14.62 -1.19 14.98
C PRO A 66 15.06 -0.42 13.73
N GLY A 67 15.16 0.89 13.85
CA GLY A 67 15.55 1.78 12.75
C GLY A 67 14.51 1.94 11.65
N VAL A 68 13.31 1.40 11.83
CA VAL A 68 12.22 1.53 10.86
C VAL A 68 10.96 2.08 11.53
N ARG A 69 10.37 1.33 12.48
CA ARG A 69 9.10 1.73 13.09
C ARG A 69 8.85 1.03 14.43
N THR A 70 8.35 1.77 15.41
CA THR A 70 7.76 1.28 16.65
C THR A 70 6.30 1.69 16.72
N LYS A 71 5.43 0.76 17.13
CA LYS A 71 4.04 1.06 17.50
C LYS A 71 3.83 0.72 18.97
N ALA A 72 3.21 1.62 19.71
CA ALA A 72 2.89 1.41 21.12
C ALA A 72 1.43 1.78 21.40
N ILE A 73 0.70 0.90 22.06
CA ILE A 73 -0.64 1.17 22.59
C ILE A 73 -0.49 1.56 24.05
N VAL A 74 -1.08 2.69 24.43
CA VAL A 74 -0.98 3.26 25.77
C VAL A 74 -2.36 3.53 26.36
N ARG A 75 -2.49 3.42 27.68
CA ARG A 75 -3.77 3.64 28.39
C ARG A 75 -3.52 4.42 29.67
N SER A 76 -4.47 5.28 30.04
CA SER A 76 -4.49 5.92 31.36
C SER A 76 -5.28 5.06 32.36
N THR A 77 -4.75 4.86 33.56
CA THR A 77 -5.48 4.20 34.66
C THR A 77 -6.45 5.17 35.36
N LEU A 78 -6.23 6.47 35.20
CA LEU A 78 -7.05 7.56 35.74
C LEU A 78 -8.11 8.08 34.74
N SER A 79 -8.27 7.43 33.58
CA SER A 79 -9.18 7.83 32.48
C SER A 79 -8.86 9.20 31.86
N ASP A 80 -7.57 9.58 31.79
CA ASP A 80 -7.13 10.76 31.06
C ASP A 80 -7.17 10.54 29.54
N GLU A 81 -7.90 11.40 28.83
CA GLU A 81 -8.03 11.36 27.37
C GLU A 81 -6.78 11.83 26.63
N ASN A 82 -5.88 12.59 27.28
CA ASN A 82 -4.64 13.10 26.70
C ASN A 82 -3.43 12.16 26.93
N ILE A 83 -3.68 10.86 27.07
CA ILE A 83 -2.65 9.84 27.32
C ILE A 83 -1.48 9.90 26.31
N VAL A 84 -1.78 10.11 25.03
CA VAL A 84 -0.77 10.14 23.96
C VAL A 84 0.21 11.30 24.15
N GLY A 85 -0.26 12.44 24.68
CA GLY A 85 0.55 13.63 24.90
C GLY A 85 1.71 13.41 25.87
N TYR A 86 1.54 12.55 26.89
CA TYR A 86 2.59 12.21 27.85
C TYR A 86 3.80 11.53 27.19
N PHE A 87 3.56 10.65 26.23
CA PHE A 87 4.62 9.92 25.52
C PHE A 87 5.26 10.74 24.40
N ILE A 88 4.51 11.65 23.77
CA ILE A 88 5.03 12.51 22.70
C ILE A 88 5.83 13.68 23.30
N GLY A 89 5.33 14.25 24.40
CA GLY A 89 5.87 15.46 25.03
C GLY A 89 5.59 16.74 24.24
N PRO A 90 5.85 17.92 24.83
CA PRO A 90 5.68 19.19 24.15
C PRO A 90 6.49 19.23 22.85
N HIS A 91 5.81 19.51 21.73
CA HIS A 91 6.40 19.55 20.39
C HIS A 91 7.19 18.28 19.98
N GLY A 92 6.86 17.10 20.52
CA GLY A 92 7.56 15.85 20.18
C GLY A 92 8.86 15.61 20.96
N SER A 93 9.16 16.44 21.96
CA SER A 93 10.43 16.42 22.68
C SER A 93 10.77 15.09 23.36
N HIS A 94 9.79 14.28 23.77
CA HIS A 94 10.06 12.96 24.34
C HIS A 94 10.50 11.97 23.26
N ILE A 95 9.82 11.96 22.12
CA ILE A 95 10.22 11.12 20.97
C ILE A 95 11.62 11.52 20.48
N ASP A 96 11.92 12.81 20.40
CA ASP A 96 13.25 13.28 19.98
C ASP A 96 14.36 12.84 20.94
N LYS A 97 14.13 12.93 22.26
CA LYS A 97 15.08 12.43 23.27
C LYS A 97 15.23 10.92 23.21
N LEU A 98 14.12 10.19 23.01
CA LEU A 98 14.14 8.74 22.85
C LEU A 98 14.99 8.35 21.64
N LYS A 99 14.80 8.99 20.49
CA LYS A 99 15.62 8.78 19.27
C LYS A 99 17.10 9.08 19.49
N GLN A 100 17.43 10.06 20.33
CA GLN A 100 18.81 10.37 20.68
C GLN A 100 19.43 9.35 21.65
N SER A 101 18.63 8.77 22.55
CA SER A 101 19.09 7.79 23.53
C SER A 101 19.30 6.39 22.95
N LEU A 102 18.57 6.03 21.88
CA LEU A 102 18.63 4.71 21.27
C LEU A 102 19.47 4.72 19.98
N PRO A 103 20.60 3.98 19.92
CA PRO A 103 21.52 4.03 18.77
C PRO A 103 20.89 3.69 17.41
N SER A 104 19.87 2.83 17.41
CA SER A 104 19.17 2.35 16.22
C SER A 104 17.95 3.19 15.84
N ALA A 105 17.54 4.17 16.65
CA ALA A 105 16.23 4.83 16.50
C ALA A 105 16.24 6.13 15.68
N LYS A 106 17.40 6.56 15.16
CA LYS A 106 17.55 7.87 14.50
C LYS A 106 16.49 8.15 13.42
N ASP A 107 16.29 7.19 12.51
CA ASP A 107 15.34 7.28 11.40
C ASP A 107 14.07 6.42 11.64
N GLU A 108 13.85 6.01 12.88
CA GLU A 108 12.72 5.17 13.27
C GLU A 108 11.45 6.00 13.45
N GLU A 109 10.32 5.55 12.90
CA GLU A 109 9.01 6.17 13.12
C GLU A 109 8.37 5.65 14.41
N PHE A 110 7.75 6.52 15.21
CA PHE A 110 7.10 6.13 16.47
C PHE A 110 5.62 6.48 16.42
N ASP A 111 4.77 5.46 16.40
CA ASP A 111 3.31 5.63 16.43
C ASP A 111 2.79 5.29 17.84
N ILE A 112 2.37 6.32 18.58
CA ILE A 112 1.76 6.16 19.91
C ILE A 112 0.25 6.24 19.79
N ILE A 113 -0.43 5.18 20.22
CA ILE A 113 -1.85 4.97 19.98
C ILE A 113 -2.57 4.87 21.34
N ALA A 114 -3.58 5.69 21.56
CA ALA A 114 -4.46 5.52 22.71
C ALA A 114 -5.24 4.20 22.59
N TRP A 115 -5.22 3.39 23.64
CA TRP A 115 -6.03 2.19 23.74
C TRP A 115 -7.52 2.53 23.60
N SER A 116 -8.25 1.67 22.89
CA SER A 116 -9.71 1.74 22.80
C SER A 116 -10.29 0.35 23.00
N ALA A 117 -11.42 0.29 23.71
CA ALA A 117 -12.22 -0.93 23.84
C ALA A 117 -12.92 -1.30 22.53
N SER A 118 -13.06 -0.34 21.60
CA SER A 118 -13.63 -0.56 20.27
C SER A 118 -12.55 -1.11 19.34
N PRO A 119 -12.67 -2.37 18.87
CA PRO A 119 -11.69 -2.94 17.94
C PRO A 119 -11.56 -2.12 16.65
N GLN A 120 -12.67 -1.56 16.17
CA GLN A 120 -12.69 -0.69 14.99
C GLN A 120 -11.80 0.54 15.17
N GLU A 121 -11.95 1.24 16.30
CA GLU A 121 -11.18 2.44 16.59
C GLU A 121 -9.70 2.09 16.85
N LEU A 122 -9.44 1.03 17.62
CA LEU A 122 -8.08 0.60 17.94
C LEU A 122 -7.31 0.19 16.68
N VAL A 123 -7.92 -0.62 15.81
CA VAL A 123 -7.30 -1.06 14.55
C VAL A 123 -7.17 0.11 13.57
N GLY A 124 -8.19 0.98 13.47
CA GLY A 124 -8.14 2.17 12.62
C GLY A 124 -6.93 3.05 12.93
N LYS A 125 -6.72 3.38 14.22
CA LYS A 125 -5.55 4.15 14.68
C LYS A 125 -4.23 3.40 14.50
N ALA A 126 -4.22 2.08 14.72
CA ALA A 126 -3.00 1.27 14.60
C ALA A 126 -2.44 1.20 13.16
N LEU A 127 -3.28 1.42 12.15
CA LEU A 127 -2.89 1.38 10.74
C LEU A 127 -2.25 2.66 10.20
N TYR A 128 -2.13 3.73 11.00
CA TYR A 128 -1.37 4.93 10.62
C TYR A 128 -0.01 4.53 10.01
N PRO A 129 0.35 5.02 8.80
CA PRO A 129 -0.12 6.25 8.14
C PRO A 129 -1.40 6.16 7.30
N LEU A 130 -2.05 4.99 7.21
CA LEU A 130 -3.40 4.93 6.63
C LEU A 130 -4.35 5.70 7.55
N ARG A 131 -4.92 6.81 7.06
CA ARG A 131 -5.73 7.70 7.90
C ARG A 131 -7.15 7.19 8.02
N GLU A 132 -7.81 7.47 9.13
CA GLU A 132 -9.17 6.97 9.39
C GLU A 132 -10.17 7.46 8.34
N GLU A 133 -10.02 8.67 7.82
CA GLU A 133 -10.86 9.21 6.72
C GLU A 133 -10.65 8.52 5.36
N GLU A 134 -9.59 7.73 5.21
CA GLU A 134 -9.28 6.93 4.02
C GLU A 134 -9.86 5.52 4.10
N ILE A 135 -10.28 5.11 5.30
CA ILE A 135 -10.99 3.86 5.55
C ILE A 135 -12.47 4.08 5.24
N SER A 136 -13.04 3.21 4.42
CA SER A 136 -14.46 3.20 4.08
C SER A 136 -15.29 2.60 5.21
N ARG A 137 -14.90 1.40 5.67
CA ARG A 137 -15.55 0.67 6.77
C ARG A 137 -14.61 -0.35 7.38
N ILE A 138 -14.92 -0.79 8.61
CA ILE A 138 -14.17 -1.83 9.33
C ILE A 138 -15.17 -2.87 9.84
N ASP A 139 -15.03 -4.09 9.36
CA ASP A 139 -15.80 -5.24 9.82
C ASP A 139 -15.00 -6.03 10.85
N VAL A 140 -15.64 -6.40 11.95
CA VAL A 140 -14.99 -7.11 13.06
C VAL A 140 -15.70 -8.43 13.30
N ASP A 141 -14.98 -9.52 13.09
CA ASP A 141 -15.37 -10.86 13.53
C ASP A 141 -14.67 -11.13 14.88
N ARG A 142 -15.39 -10.86 15.97
CA ARG A 142 -14.86 -10.98 17.34
C ARG A 142 -14.56 -12.42 17.72
N ASP A 143 -15.33 -13.39 17.22
CA ASP A 143 -15.17 -14.79 17.57
C ASP A 143 -13.87 -15.37 16.98
N LYS A 144 -13.48 -14.90 15.79
CA LYS A 144 -12.23 -15.32 15.13
C LYS A 144 -11.05 -14.39 15.38
N GLY A 145 -11.27 -13.24 16.03
CA GLY A 145 -10.26 -12.19 16.17
C GLY A 145 -9.80 -11.62 14.81
N ILE A 146 -10.69 -11.57 13.82
CA ILE A 146 -10.40 -11.07 12.46
C ILE A 146 -11.02 -9.69 12.29
N VAL A 147 -10.27 -8.77 11.72
CA VAL A 147 -10.72 -7.41 11.37
C VAL A 147 -10.46 -7.17 9.89
N ASN A 148 -11.51 -6.94 9.12
CA ASN A 148 -11.40 -6.59 7.70
C ASN A 148 -11.57 -5.08 7.54
N VAL A 149 -10.53 -4.40 7.08
CA VAL A 149 -10.48 -2.97 6.85
C VAL A 149 -10.64 -2.71 5.36
N PHE A 150 -11.71 -2.01 5.00
CA PHE A 150 -12.01 -1.67 3.61
C PHE A 150 -11.62 -0.23 3.33
N VAL A 151 -10.88 0.01 2.25
CA VAL A 151 -10.38 1.34 1.86
C VAL A 151 -10.90 1.75 0.49
N LYS A 152 -10.74 3.03 0.16
CA LYS A 152 -11.38 3.62 -1.04
C LYS A 152 -10.75 3.23 -2.37
N ASN A 153 -9.49 2.79 -2.39
CA ASN A 153 -8.80 2.42 -3.61
C ASN A 153 -7.58 1.54 -3.31
N GLN A 154 -6.99 0.99 -4.37
CA GLN A 154 -5.85 0.06 -4.26
C GLN A 154 -4.57 0.70 -3.71
N GLU A 155 -4.37 2.01 -3.91
CA GLU A 155 -3.19 2.73 -3.39
C GLU A 155 -3.20 2.73 -1.86
N LEU A 156 -4.37 2.99 -1.27
CA LEU A 156 -4.58 2.97 0.18
C LEU A 156 -4.33 1.58 0.80
N VAL A 157 -4.62 0.50 0.07
CA VAL A 157 -4.26 -0.86 0.50
C VAL A 157 -2.74 -0.97 0.66
N GLY A 158 -1.98 -0.44 -0.31
CA GLY A 158 -0.52 -0.39 -0.25
C GLY A 158 0.01 0.40 0.95
N ILE A 159 -0.61 1.54 1.26
CA ILE A 159 -0.27 2.37 2.43
C ILE A 159 -0.53 1.61 3.74
N GLY A 160 -1.70 0.99 3.87
CA GLY A 160 -2.07 0.20 5.05
C GLY A 160 -1.15 -0.99 5.28
N ILE A 161 -0.78 -1.72 4.22
CA ILE A 161 0.19 -2.83 4.30
C ILE A 161 1.58 -2.31 4.69
N GLY A 162 2.01 -1.19 4.08
CA GLY A 162 3.31 -0.57 4.27
C GLY A 162 4.47 -1.35 3.62
N THR A 163 5.65 -0.74 3.60
CA THR A 163 6.85 -1.33 3.00
C THR A 163 7.18 -2.69 3.62
N LYS A 164 7.31 -3.73 2.78
CA LYS A 164 7.53 -5.14 3.20
C LYS A 164 6.47 -5.66 4.19
N GLY A 165 5.27 -5.06 4.24
CA GLY A 165 4.22 -5.45 5.18
C GLY A 165 4.50 -5.07 6.63
N ILE A 166 5.49 -4.21 6.90
CA ILE A 166 5.89 -3.87 8.28
C ILE A 166 4.74 -3.19 9.03
N ASN A 167 3.98 -2.31 8.39
CA ASN A 167 2.92 -1.56 9.06
C ASN A 167 1.80 -2.48 9.54
N VAL A 168 1.22 -3.26 8.64
CA VAL A 168 0.14 -4.21 8.99
C VAL A 168 0.62 -5.30 9.95
N ARG A 169 1.89 -5.74 9.84
CA ARG A 169 2.46 -6.71 10.79
C ARG A 169 2.54 -6.14 12.19
N LEU A 170 3.11 -4.95 12.37
CA LEU A 170 3.17 -4.29 13.67
C LEU A 170 1.77 -4.05 14.23
N ALA A 171 0.84 -3.54 13.41
CA ALA A 171 -0.56 -3.32 13.82
C ALA A 171 -1.24 -4.62 14.30
N ARG A 172 -1.05 -5.74 13.61
CA ARG A 172 -1.57 -7.05 14.05
C ARG A 172 -0.98 -7.48 15.39
N GLN A 173 0.32 -7.30 15.58
CA GLN A 173 1.00 -7.68 16.81
C GLN A 173 0.54 -6.82 18.00
N ILE A 174 0.50 -5.48 17.86
CA ILE A 174 0.11 -4.62 18.98
C ILE A 174 -1.37 -4.71 19.35
N THR A 175 -2.24 -4.93 18.36
CA THR A 175 -3.69 -5.01 18.60
C THR A 175 -4.17 -6.41 18.97
N GLY A 176 -3.38 -7.45 18.64
CA GLY A 176 -3.76 -8.84 18.79
C GLY A 176 -4.76 -9.37 17.75
N TYR A 177 -5.19 -8.54 16.79
CA TYR A 177 -6.15 -8.94 15.74
C TYR A 177 -5.46 -9.41 14.46
N HIS A 178 -6.09 -10.33 13.75
CA HIS A 178 -5.79 -10.63 12.36
C HIS A 178 -6.42 -9.57 11.45
N ILE A 179 -5.62 -8.63 10.96
CA ILE A 179 -6.09 -7.48 10.16
C ILE A 179 -5.94 -7.76 8.67
N ASN A 180 -7.01 -7.72 7.89
CA ASN A 180 -6.99 -7.75 6.42
C ASN A 180 -7.32 -6.36 5.87
N ILE A 181 -6.69 -5.97 4.75
CA ILE A 181 -6.89 -4.65 4.14
C ILE A 181 -7.22 -4.85 2.67
N GLU A 182 -8.41 -4.41 2.26
CA GLU A 182 -8.93 -4.61 0.90
C GLU A 182 -9.64 -3.34 0.41
N VAL A 183 -9.85 -3.22 -0.91
CA VAL A 183 -10.70 -2.15 -1.45
C VAL A 183 -12.14 -2.47 -1.13
N ASP A 184 -12.91 -1.47 -0.70
CA ASP A 184 -14.34 -1.67 -0.42
C ASP A 184 -15.06 -2.08 -1.71
N PRO A 185 -15.71 -3.26 -1.76
CA PRO A 185 -16.46 -3.70 -2.94
C PRO A 185 -17.64 -2.77 -3.28
N GLU A 186 -18.13 -1.97 -2.32
CA GLU A 186 -19.18 -0.98 -2.58
C GLU A 186 -18.67 0.28 -3.28
N ILE A 187 -17.37 0.53 -3.26
CA ILE A 187 -16.77 1.68 -3.93
C ILE A 187 -16.55 1.33 -5.40
N GLN A 188 -17.43 1.88 -6.24
CA GLN A 188 -17.27 1.81 -7.69
C GLN A 188 -15.97 2.48 -8.09
N SER A 189 -15.04 1.71 -8.66
CA SER A 189 -13.86 2.28 -9.29
C SER A 189 -14.27 3.15 -10.49
N PRO A 190 -13.42 4.11 -10.93
CA PRO A 190 -13.67 4.85 -12.16
C PRO A 190 -13.88 3.94 -13.39
N GLU A 191 -13.32 2.73 -13.36
CA GLU A 191 -13.57 1.65 -14.31
C GLU A 191 -14.97 1.04 -14.18
N ASP A 192 -15.47 0.84 -12.96
CA ASP A 192 -16.82 0.30 -12.71
C ASP A 192 -17.91 1.28 -13.13
N GLU A 193 -17.69 2.58 -12.95
CA GLU A 193 -18.56 3.62 -13.52
C GLU A 193 -18.68 3.46 -15.04
N VAL A 194 -17.55 3.33 -15.73
CA VAL A 194 -17.52 3.10 -17.18
C VAL A 194 -18.25 1.82 -17.53
N ARG A 195 -17.93 0.70 -16.85
CA ARG A 195 -18.57 -0.60 -17.07
C ARG A 195 -20.09 -0.51 -16.96
N LYS A 196 -20.60 0.16 -15.92
CA LYS A 196 -22.03 0.34 -15.67
C LYS A 196 -22.71 1.11 -16.80
N ILE A 197 -22.10 2.22 -17.25
CA ILE A 197 -22.62 3.00 -18.39
C ILE A 197 -22.62 2.14 -19.66
N LEU A 198 -21.53 1.41 -19.95
CA LEU A 198 -21.44 0.52 -21.11
C LEU A 198 -22.57 -0.53 -21.13
N LEU A 199 -22.82 -1.18 -19.99
CA LEU A 199 -23.87 -2.19 -19.86
C LEU A 199 -25.28 -1.61 -20.05
N GLN A 200 -25.51 -0.39 -19.58
CA GLN A 200 -26.80 0.30 -19.72
C GLN A 200 -27.06 0.74 -21.17
N GLU A 201 -26.03 1.22 -21.86
CA GLU A 201 -26.18 1.80 -23.19
C GLU A 201 -26.05 0.79 -24.34
N PHE A 202 -25.44 -0.38 -24.10
CA PHE A 202 -25.09 -1.32 -25.18
C PHE A 202 -25.73 -2.71 -24.97
N PRO A 203 -26.84 -3.04 -25.66
CA PRO A 203 -27.55 -4.31 -25.48
C PRO A 203 -26.70 -5.59 -25.66
N PRO A 204 -25.74 -5.66 -26.61
CA PRO A 204 -24.84 -6.82 -26.71
C PRO A 204 -23.98 -7.06 -25.47
N LEU A 205 -23.66 -6.00 -24.70
CA LEU A 205 -22.92 -6.13 -23.44
C LEU A 205 -23.83 -6.62 -22.31
N SER A 206 -25.02 -6.04 -22.15
CA SER A 206 -25.97 -6.45 -21.10
C SER A 206 -26.59 -7.82 -21.33
N SER A 207 -26.77 -8.24 -22.59
CA SER A 207 -27.23 -9.59 -22.93
C SER A 207 -26.14 -10.66 -22.84
N GLY A 208 -24.88 -10.27 -22.59
CA GLY A 208 -23.74 -11.19 -22.49
C GLY A 208 -23.22 -11.73 -23.83
N GLN A 209 -23.63 -11.16 -24.97
CA GLN A 209 -23.05 -11.51 -26.27
C GLN A 209 -21.60 -11.04 -26.40
N ILE A 210 -21.28 -9.90 -25.79
CA ILE A 210 -19.92 -9.37 -25.64
C ILE A 210 -19.66 -9.18 -24.15
N GLU A 211 -18.51 -9.61 -23.67
CA GLU A 211 -18.08 -9.47 -22.28
C GLU A 211 -16.99 -8.39 -22.16
N ILE A 212 -17.08 -7.54 -21.13
CA ILE A 212 -16.01 -6.61 -20.76
C ILE A 212 -15.04 -7.32 -19.82
N ILE A 213 -13.87 -7.66 -20.33
CA ILE A 213 -12.84 -8.38 -19.56
C ILE A 213 -12.08 -7.44 -18.63
N ASN A 214 -11.64 -6.28 -19.15
CA ASN A 214 -10.89 -5.31 -18.35
C ASN A 214 -11.12 -3.88 -18.84
N ILE A 215 -10.94 -2.91 -17.94
CA ILE A 215 -10.97 -1.49 -18.27
C ILE A 215 -9.74 -0.84 -17.66
N ALA A 216 -9.07 0.01 -18.44
CA ALA A 216 -7.99 0.85 -17.95
C ALA A 216 -8.31 2.30 -18.25
N ARG A 217 -8.60 3.08 -17.19
CA ARG A 217 -8.95 4.49 -17.30
C ARG A 217 -7.81 5.38 -16.79
N ILE A 218 -7.41 6.33 -17.61
CA ILE A 218 -6.62 7.51 -17.24
C ILE A 218 -7.56 8.70 -17.41
N LYS A 219 -8.15 9.14 -16.29
CA LYS A 219 -9.19 10.18 -16.23
C LYS A 219 -8.79 11.42 -17.02
N GLY A 220 -9.70 11.92 -17.86
CA GLY A 220 -9.47 13.08 -18.73
C GLY A 220 -8.44 12.89 -19.84
N SER A 221 -8.00 11.65 -20.14
CA SER A 221 -7.07 11.36 -21.23
C SER A 221 -7.51 10.17 -22.10
N ILE A 222 -7.54 8.96 -21.54
CA ILE A 222 -7.78 7.74 -22.32
C ILE A 222 -8.45 6.66 -21.46
N THR A 223 -9.44 5.99 -22.04
CA THR A 223 -10.10 4.81 -21.46
C THR A 223 -10.02 3.66 -22.44
N LYS A 224 -9.34 2.58 -22.07
CA LYS A 224 -9.25 1.35 -22.85
C LYS A 224 -10.18 0.29 -22.27
N ILE A 225 -10.93 -0.39 -23.13
CA ILE A 225 -11.92 -1.40 -22.74
C ILE A 225 -11.61 -2.67 -23.53
N GLN A 226 -11.24 -3.73 -22.81
CA GLN A 226 -11.00 -5.06 -23.37
C GLN A 226 -12.29 -5.84 -23.47
N LEU A 227 -12.56 -6.39 -24.65
CA LEU A 227 -13.79 -7.09 -24.97
C LEU A 227 -13.51 -8.51 -25.47
N SER A 228 -14.36 -9.45 -25.09
CA SER A 228 -14.35 -10.82 -25.60
C SER A 228 -15.76 -11.21 -26.07
N SER A 229 -15.86 -12.15 -27.00
CA SER A 229 -17.13 -12.74 -27.41
C SER A 229 -16.90 -14.13 -27.97
N HIS A 230 -17.87 -15.02 -27.74
CA HIS A 230 -17.92 -16.34 -28.38
C HIS A 230 -18.78 -16.36 -29.64
N VAL A 231 -19.50 -15.27 -29.94
CA VAL A 231 -20.47 -15.17 -31.03
C VAL A 231 -20.15 -14.09 -32.05
N ILE A 232 -19.25 -13.15 -31.70
CA ILE A 232 -18.79 -12.06 -32.57
C ILE A 232 -17.26 -12.17 -32.69
N ASP A 233 -16.75 -12.32 -33.91
CA ASP A 233 -15.32 -12.52 -34.17
C ASP A 233 -14.45 -11.33 -33.73
N ASP A 234 -14.92 -10.09 -33.98
CA ASP A 234 -14.25 -8.85 -33.55
C ASP A 234 -15.21 -7.97 -32.74
N PRO A 235 -15.36 -8.22 -31.43
CA PRO A 235 -16.25 -7.45 -30.58
C PRO A 235 -15.83 -5.97 -30.50
N ALA A 236 -14.54 -5.65 -30.56
CA ALA A 236 -14.07 -4.27 -30.54
C ALA A 236 -14.45 -3.49 -31.80
N GLN A 237 -14.32 -4.10 -32.98
CA GLN A 237 -14.79 -3.50 -34.23
C GLN A 237 -16.31 -3.38 -34.25
N PHE A 238 -17.03 -4.39 -33.75
CA PHE A 238 -18.49 -4.34 -33.64
C PHE A 238 -18.97 -3.13 -32.83
N ILE A 239 -18.43 -2.92 -31.62
CA ILE A 239 -18.82 -1.75 -30.78
C ILE A 239 -18.42 -0.43 -31.43
N ARG A 240 -17.24 -0.37 -32.08
CA ARG A 240 -16.80 0.85 -32.77
C ARG A 240 -17.74 1.24 -33.91
N ASN A 241 -18.29 0.28 -34.64
CA ASN A 241 -19.22 0.53 -35.74
C ASN A 241 -20.59 1.00 -35.27
N ASP A 242 -21.09 0.45 -34.17
CA ASP A 242 -22.38 0.87 -33.58
C ASP A 242 -22.30 2.26 -32.91
N ASN A 243 -21.07 2.72 -32.63
CA ASN A 243 -20.71 4.08 -32.23
C ASN A 243 -21.61 4.61 -31.09
N PRO A 244 -21.44 4.13 -29.85
CA PRO A 244 -22.34 4.50 -28.76
C PRO A 244 -22.11 5.97 -28.36
N LYS A 245 -22.92 6.85 -28.94
CA LYS A 245 -22.80 8.31 -28.84
C LYS A 245 -22.92 8.84 -27.41
N LYS A 246 -23.55 8.09 -26.50
CA LYS A 246 -23.86 8.49 -25.13
C LYS A 246 -22.71 8.29 -24.13
N ILE A 247 -21.82 7.31 -24.35
CA ILE A 247 -20.66 7.12 -23.47
C ILE A 247 -19.64 8.26 -23.66
N ILE A 248 -19.54 8.78 -24.89
CA ILE A 248 -18.62 9.88 -25.25
C ILE A 248 -19.03 11.19 -24.55
N SER A 249 -20.33 11.42 -24.33
CA SER A 249 -20.81 12.62 -23.64
C SER A 249 -20.57 12.60 -22.14
N ASP A 250 -20.48 11.43 -21.52
CA ASP A 250 -20.33 11.31 -20.06
C ASP A 250 -18.85 11.26 -19.62
N LEU A 251 -17.95 10.86 -20.52
CA LEU A 251 -16.50 10.81 -20.29
C LEU A 251 -15.75 12.01 -20.90
N ILE A 252 -16.41 13.18 -20.95
CA ILE A 252 -15.97 14.43 -21.59
C ILE A 252 -14.44 14.61 -21.54
N GLY A 253 -13.81 14.64 -22.72
CA GLY A 253 -12.38 14.87 -22.88
C GLY A 253 -11.49 13.62 -22.85
N GLU A 254 -12.06 12.43 -22.64
CA GLU A 254 -11.35 11.15 -22.75
C GLU A 254 -11.49 10.53 -24.14
N THR A 255 -10.39 9.98 -24.68
CA THR A 255 -10.44 9.13 -25.86
C THR A 255 -10.76 7.70 -25.45
N ILE A 256 -11.81 7.11 -26.03
CA ILE A 256 -12.22 5.73 -25.72
C ILE A 256 -11.68 4.78 -26.79
N HIS A 257 -11.07 3.69 -26.35
CA HIS A 257 -10.55 2.62 -27.21
C HIS A 257 -11.10 1.27 -26.80
N TYR A 258 -12.00 0.73 -27.61
CA TYR A 258 -12.42 -0.67 -27.55
C TYR A 258 -11.35 -1.53 -28.22
N VAL A 259 -10.90 -2.58 -27.53
CA VAL A 259 -9.85 -3.49 -28.00
C VAL A 259 -10.24 -4.93 -27.70
N ASN A 260 -9.80 -5.87 -28.52
CA ASN A 260 -10.08 -7.27 -28.29
C ASN A 260 -9.21 -7.80 -27.15
N TRP A 261 -9.78 -8.71 -26.38
CA TRP A 261 -9.05 -9.53 -25.43
C TRP A 261 -8.56 -10.82 -26.12
N SER A 262 -7.44 -11.34 -25.63
CA SER A 262 -6.90 -12.62 -26.08
C SER A 262 -6.20 -13.31 -24.91
N GLU A 263 -6.34 -14.64 -24.85
CA GLU A 263 -5.56 -15.48 -23.94
C GLU A 263 -4.07 -15.52 -24.30
N ASN A 264 -3.74 -15.28 -25.56
CA ASN A 264 -2.35 -15.20 -26.01
C ASN A 264 -1.76 -13.85 -25.57
N PRO A 265 -0.72 -13.82 -24.70
CA PRO A 265 -0.19 -12.57 -24.17
C PRO A 265 0.39 -11.63 -25.25
N GLN A 266 0.93 -12.17 -26.35
CA GLN A 266 1.43 -11.35 -27.46
C GLN A 266 0.29 -10.64 -28.16
N GLU A 267 -0.78 -11.35 -28.51
CA GLU A 267 -1.98 -10.76 -29.12
C GLU A 267 -2.67 -9.79 -28.16
N GLN A 268 -2.77 -10.13 -26.87
CA GLN A 268 -3.33 -9.25 -25.85
C GLN A 268 -2.58 -7.90 -25.80
N ILE A 269 -1.24 -7.93 -25.85
CA ILE A 269 -0.40 -6.71 -25.89
C ILE A 269 -0.59 -5.97 -27.22
N ARG A 270 -0.65 -6.68 -28.36
CA ARG A 270 -0.92 -6.08 -29.68
C ARG A 270 -2.22 -5.29 -29.66
N PHE A 271 -3.32 -5.90 -29.22
CA PHE A 271 -4.61 -5.23 -29.13
C PHE A 271 -4.61 -4.07 -28.13
N ALA A 272 -3.97 -4.25 -26.97
CA ALA A 272 -3.93 -3.21 -25.94
C ALA A 272 -3.21 -1.93 -26.39
N LEU A 273 -2.30 -1.98 -27.37
CA LEU A 273 -1.57 -0.81 -27.88
C LEU A 273 -2.32 0.01 -28.93
N TYR A 274 -3.51 -0.40 -29.34
CA TYR A 274 -4.38 0.40 -30.23
C TYR A 274 -4.46 1.87 -29.75
N PRO A 275 -4.25 2.88 -30.61
CA PRO A 275 -4.37 2.86 -32.07
C PRO A 275 -3.07 2.57 -32.82
N LEU A 276 -2.06 1.98 -32.18
CA LEU A 276 -0.95 1.37 -32.91
C LEU A 276 -1.48 0.23 -33.77
N ASP A 277 -1.18 0.25 -35.07
CA ASP A 277 -1.61 -0.81 -35.98
C ASP A 277 -0.71 -2.06 -35.76
N PRO A 278 -1.27 -3.28 -35.70
CA PRO A 278 -0.47 -4.50 -35.63
C PRO A 278 0.62 -4.60 -36.70
N ILE A 279 0.42 -4.04 -37.90
CA ILE A 279 1.43 -4.06 -38.97
C ILE A 279 2.67 -3.23 -38.64
N ASP A 280 2.54 -2.26 -37.73
CA ASP A 280 3.64 -1.41 -37.27
C ASP A 280 4.50 -2.07 -36.18
N ILE A 281 4.06 -3.21 -35.65
CA ILE A 281 4.75 -3.99 -34.62
C ILE A 281 5.55 -5.12 -35.27
N LYS A 282 6.87 -5.00 -35.19
CA LYS A 282 7.82 -6.00 -35.68
C LYS A 282 7.85 -7.24 -34.78
N GLU A 283 7.99 -7.06 -33.47
CA GLU A 283 8.19 -8.18 -32.55
C GLU A 283 7.80 -7.82 -31.12
N ILE A 284 7.38 -8.81 -30.32
CA ILE A 284 7.06 -8.65 -28.90
C ILE A 284 7.79 -9.72 -28.09
N PHE A 285 8.71 -9.28 -27.24
CA PHE A 285 9.41 -10.12 -26.27
C PHE A 285 8.71 -10.02 -24.92
N ILE A 286 8.24 -11.15 -24.40
CA ILE A 286 7.51 -11.21 -23.13
C ILE A 286 8.36 -11.95 -22.10
N ASP A 287 8.41 -11.40 -20.89
CA ASP A 287 8.86 -12.07 -19.68
C ASP A 287 7.62 -12.33 -18.80
N PRO A 288 7.10 -13.57 -18.79
CA PRO A 288 5.93 -13.94 -18.00
C PRO A 288 6.18 -13.86 -16.50
N GLN A 289 7.40 -14.14 -16.03
CA GLN A 289 7.70 -14.17 -14.59
C GLN A 289 7.80 -12.74 -14.04
N GLY A 290 8.51 -11.86 -14.74
CA GLY A 290 8.63 -10.45 -14.36
C GLY A 290 7.42 -9.58 -14.75
N LYS A 291 6.39 -10.16 -15.39
CA LYS A 291 5.24 -9.45 -15.98
C LYS A 291 5.69 -8.22 -16.76
N SER A 292 6.65 -8.40 -17.67
CA SER A 292 7.17 -7.31 -18.50
C SER A 292 7.21 -7.70 -19.96
N ALA A 293 7.10 -6.71 -20.85
CA ALA A 293 7.19 -6.95 -22.29
C ALA A 293 7.90 -5.81 -23.01
N THR A 294 8.74 -6.16 -23.98
CA THR A 294 9.37 -5.21 -24.90
C THR A 294 8.75 -5.36 -26.28
N VAL A 295 8.16 -4.27 -26.78
CA VAL A 295 7.52 -4.19 -28.09
C VAL A 295 8.43 -3.44 -29.05
N ILE A 296 8.80 -4.09 -30.14
CA ILE A 296 9.63 -3.52 -31.20
C ILE A 296 8.72 -3.05 -32.33
N VAL A 297 8.86 -1.78 -32.71
CA VAL A 297 8.11 -1.15 -33.81
C VAL A 297 9.02 -0.73 -34.97
N TYR A 298 8.45 -0.57 -36.16
CA TYR A 298 9.23 -0.31 -37.38
C TYR A 298 9.76 1.12 -37.49
N ASP A 299 8.99 2.14 -37.09
CA ASP A 299 9.34 3.54 -37.35
C ASP A 299 9.00 4.51 -36.20
N ASN A 300 9.38 5.77 -36.40
CA ASN A 300 9.12 6.85 -35.45
C ASN A 300 7.62 7.18 -35.30
N ASN A 301 6.81 6.94 -36.32
CA ASN A 301 5.37 7.20 -36.25
C ASN A 301 4.67 6.14 -35.38
N ALA A 302 5.11 4.90 -35.50
CA ALA A 302 4.66 3.76 -34.71
C ALA A 302 5.00 3.94 -33.23
N ILE A 303 6.24 4.31 -32.88
CA ILE A 303 6.60 4.54 -31.47
C ILE A 303 5.77 5.70 -30.88
N ASN A 304 5.53 6.77 -31.64
CA ASN A 304 4.74 7.90 -31.17
C ASN A 304 3.29 7.51 -30.92
N ARG A 305 2.68 6.69 -31.79
CA ARG A 305 1.34 6.12 -31.57
C ARG A 305 1.29 5.16 -30.38
N ALA A 306 2.29 4.29 -30.26
CA ALA A 306 2.41 3.34 -29.15
C ALA A 306 2.50 4.04 -27.79
N LEU A 307 3.32 5.09 -27.70
CA LEU A 307 3.46 5.89 -26.48
C LEU A 307 2.19 6.73 -26.23
N GLY A 308 1.66 7.36 -27.27
CA GLY A 308 0.57 8.34 -27.16
C GLY A 308 1.01 9.64 -26.49
N LYS A 309 0.11 10.64 -26.44
CA LYS A 309 0.37 11.94 -25.80
C LYS A 309 0.79 11.74 -24.35
N ASN A 310 1.96 12.24 -23.96
CA ASN A 310 2.55 12.09 -22.62
C ASN A 310 2.71 10.63 -22.14
N GLY A 311 2.82 9.67 -23.08
CA GLY A 311 2.94 8.25 -22.73
C GLY A 311 1.63 7.63 -22.22
N THR A 312 0.48 8.28 -22.41
CA THR A 312 -0.80 7.81 -21.85
C THR A 312 -1.27 6.50 -22.50
N ASN A 313 -1.00 6.27 -23.78
CA ASN A 313 -1.42 5.05 -24.47
C ASN A 313 -0.70 3.81 -23.89
N VAL A 314 0.62 3.87 -23.77
CA VAL A 314 1.43 2.77 -23.19
C VAL A 314 1.12 2.56 -21.71
N LYS A 315 0.84 3.63 -20.94
CA LYS A 315 0.41 3.53 -19.54
C LYS A 315 -0.94 2.83 -19.40
N ALA A 316 -1.91 3.20 -20.23
CA ALA A 316 -3.22 2.56 -20.23
C ALA A 316 -3.11 1.09 -20.67
N ALA A 317 -2.32 0.78 -21.70
CA ALA A 317 -2.06 -0.59 -22.13
C ALA A 317 -1.35 -1.43 -21.05
N THR A 318 -0.42 -0.83 -20.30
CA THR A 318 0.23 -1.46 -19.14
C THR A 318 -0.79 -1.82 -18.06
N LYS A 319 -1.68 -0.89 -17.69
CA LYS A 319 -2.75 -1.15 -16.71
C LYS A 319 -3.73 -2.22 -17.20
N LEU A 320 -4.07 -2.19 -18.49
CA LEU A 320 -5.03 -3.10 -19.10
C LEU A 320 -4.52 -4.54 -19.22
N THR A 321 -3.24 -4.73 -19.53
CA THR A 321 -2.64 -6.07 -19.71
C THR A 321 -2.01 -6.62 -18.43
N GLY A 322 -1.69 -5.77 -17.47
CA GLY A 322 -0.91 -6.15 -16.29
C GLY A 322 0.59 -6.38 -16.57
N TYR A 323 1.06 -6.12 -17.80
CA TYR A 323 2.47 -6.20 -18.18
C TYR A 323 3.12 -4.81 -18.19
N LYS A 324 4.31 -4.68 -17.62
CA LYS A 324 5.14 -3.48 -17.78
C LYS A 324 5.67 -3.40 -19.21
N LEU A 325 5.12 -2.49 -20.01
CA LEU A 325 5.45 -2.35 -21.43
C LEU A 325 6.59 -1.37 -21.68
N SER A 326 7.55 -1.78 -22.52
CA SER A 326 8.62 -0.92 -23.06
C SER A 326 8.55 -0.93 -24.58
N ILE A 327 8.49 0.24 -25.22
CA ILE A 327 8.42 0.36 -26.68
C ILE A 327 9.78 0.81 -27.23
N LYS A 328 10.29 0.13 -28.27
CA LYS A 328 11.57 0.43 -28.92
C LYS A 328 11.45 0.37 -30.45
N ILE A 329 12.28 1.12 -31.17
CA ILE A 329 12.39 1.05 -32.64
C ILE A 329 13.46 0.02 -33.02
N ALA A 330 13.23 -0.71 -34.12
CA ALA A 330 14.09 -1.78 -34.62
C ALA A 330 15.57 -1.38 -34.80
N ASP A 331 15.86 -0.14 -35.19
CA ASP A 331 17.21 0.32 -35.51
C ASP A 331 18.11 0.56 -34.28
N ASN A 332 17.52 0.64 -33.08
CA ASN A 332 18.26 0.85 -31.82
C ASN A 332 18.74 -0.44 -31.13
N ILE A 333 18.65 -1.60 -31.80
CA ILE A 333 18.98 -2.92 -31.21
C ILE A 333 20.44 -3.35 -31.46
N ILE A 334 21.20 -2.63 -32.30
CA ILE A 334 22.59 -3.01 -32.66
C ILE A 334 23.61 -2.77 -31.51
N GLY A 335 23.20 -2.20 -30.36
CA GLY A 335 24.12 -1.73 -29.32
C GLY A 335 24.35 -2.59 -28.07
N ARG A 336 23.85 -3.83 -27.96
CA ARG A 336 24.11 -4.67 -26.76
C ARG A 336 24.37 -6.14 -27.08
N LYS A 337 25.53 -6.39 -27.70
CA LYS A 337 26.32 -7.59 -27.44
C LYS A 337 27.77 -7.15 -27.22
N ARG A 338 28.17 -7.06 -25.95
CA ARG A 338 29.55 -7.21 -25.49
C ARG A 338 29.52 -8.00 -24.20
#